data_AF-A0A1I4G032-F1
#
_entry.id   AF-A0A1I4G032-F1
#
_cell.length_a   1.000
_cell.length_b   1.000
_cell.length_c   1.000
_cell.angle_alpha   90.00
_cell.angle_beta   90.00
_cell.angle_gamma   90.00
#
_symmetry.space_group_name_H-M   'P 1'
#
loop_
_entity.id
_entity.type
_entity.pdbx_description
1 polymer ?
#
loop_
_entity_poly.entity_id
_entity_poly.type
_entity_poly.pdbx_seq_one_letter_code
_entity_poly.pdbx_strand_id
1 'polypeptide(L)'
;MFLGVPGWRAPYDVRVAVTDFTNQASEQPEPPPDGESASSVRDRLVPPMRGSALWGWLGPLLVAAFGAILRFTNLGRPNAVMFDETYYAKDAWALINFGAERNALKDADKLLMQKSTEIWQQCAPAEIDKCASYVVHPPLGKWMIGVGEQLFGMTPFGWRFAGALVG
;
A
#
# COMPACT_ATOMS: atom_id res chain seq x y z
N MET A 1 4.49 -30.69 67.40
CA MET A 1 3.47 -31.49 68.11
C MET A 1 2.12 -31.18 67.51
N PHE A 2 1.65 -32.00 66.57
CA PHE A 2 0.23 -32.13 66.20
C PHE A 2 -0.03 -33.62 66.00
N LEU A 3 -0.98 -34.13 66.78
CA LEU A 3 -1.33 -35.53 66.92
C LEU A 3 -2.27 -35.94 65.79
N GLY A 4 -1.96 -37.04 65.10
CA GLY A 4 -2.80 -37.66 64.06
C GLY A 4 -3.07 -39.12 64.42
N VAL A 5 -4.37 -39.44 64.57
CA VAL A 5 -4.98 -40.67 65.07
C VAL A 5 -4.55 -41.94 64.30
N PRO A 6 -4.30 -43.08 64.97
CA PRO A 6 -4.03 -44.36 64.31
C PRO A 6 -5.34 -45.01 63.85
N GLY A 7 -5.51 -45.27 62.54
CA GLY A 7 -6.62 -46.11 62.08
C GLY A 7 -7.04 -46.04 60.61
N TRP A 8 -6.62 -45.03 59.82
CA TRP A 8 -7.04 -44.95 58.42
C TRP A 8 -6.07 -45.69 57.49
N ARG A 9 -6.51 -46.81 56.88
CA ARG A 9 -5.84 -47.46 55.74
C ARG A 9 -6.54 -47.04 54.45
N ALA A 10 -5.85 -46.31 53.57
CA ALA A 10 -6.31 -46.11 52.20
C ALA A 10 -6.10 -47.41 51.38
N PRO A 11 -7.01 -47.78 50.46
CA PRO A 11 -7.08 -49.12 49.87
C PRO A 11 -6.18 -49.37 48.64
N TYR A 12 -5.13 -48.58 48.40
CA TYR A 12 -4.19 -48.87 47.30
C TYR A 12 -2.73 -48.57 47.66
N ASP A 13 -1.87 -49.51 47.25
CA ASP A 13 -0.46 -49.68 47.61
C ASP A 13 0.45 -48.88 46.65
N VAL A 14 1.26 -47.95 47.19
CA VAL A 14 2.16 -47.07 46.41
C VAL A 14 3.53 -47.74 46.19
N ARG A 15 3.52 -49.05 45.92
CA ARG A 15 4.75 -49.81 45.64
C ARG A 15 4.82 -50.20 44.17
N VAL A 16 5.15 -49.24 43.31
CA VAL A 16 5.83 -49.53 42.05
C VAL A 16 6.92 -48.49 41.81
N ALA A 17 8.15 -49.01 41.85
CA ALA A 17 9.39 -48.54 41.24
C ALA A 17 10.04 -47.25 41.77
N VAL A 18 10.78 -47.43 42.85
CA VAL A 18 12.11 -46.84 43.05
C VAL A 18 13.00 -47.26 41.86
N THR A 19 13.65 -46.29 41.21
CA THR A 19 14.93 -46.53 40.53
C THR A 19 15.98 -45.71 41.25
N ASP A 20 16.79 -46.42 42.05
CA ASP A 20 18.04 -45.93 42.59
C ASP A 20 18.96 -45.56 41.44
N PHE A 21 19.42 -44.30 41.42
CA PHE A 21 20.65 -43.92 40.73
C PHE A 21 21.61 -43.33 41.75
N THR A 22 22.22 -44.23 42.51
CA THR A 22 23.45 -44.01 43.26
C THR A 22 24.61 -43.94 42.26
N ASN A 23 24.78 -42.80 41.59
CA ASN A 23 26.03 -42.36 40.94
C ASN A 23 25.84 -40.93 40.42
N GLN A 24 25.99 -39.93 41.30
CA GLN A 24 26.35 -38.58 40.86
C GLN A 24 27.84 -38.59 40.49
N ALA A 25 28.15 -38.96 39.26
CA ALA A 25 29.36 -38.47 38.62
C ALA A 25 29.02 -37.06 38.11
N SER A 26 29.62 -36.04 38.71
CA SER A 26 29.56 -34.68 38.21
C SER A 26 30.32 -34.62 36.88
N GLU A 27 29.67 -34.92 35.78
CA GLU A 27 30.14 -34.51 34.46
C GLU A 27 29.97 -32.99 34.42
N GLN A 28 31.06 -32.27 34.71
CA GLN A 28 31.14 -30.86 34.32
C GLN A 28 30.89 -30.82 32.82
N PRO A 29 29.91 -30.04 32.34
CA PRO A 29 29.74 -29.86 30.90
C PRO A 29 31.06 -29.32 30.36
N GLU A 30 31.65 -29.99 29.36
CA GLU A 30 32.71 -29.37 28.58
C GLU A 30 32.20 -27.99 28.11
N PRO A 31 33.02 -26.93 28.23
CA PRO A 31 32.62 -25.63 27.70
C PRO A 31 32.29 -25.83 26.21
N PRO A 32 31.09 -25.38 25.77
CA PRO A 32 30.71 -25.52 24.38
C PRO A 32 31.80 -24.89 23.51
N PRO A 33 32.17 -25.48 22.37
CA PRO A 33 33.14 -24.88 21.47
C PRO A 33 32.70 -23.45 21.17
N ASP A 34 33.58 -22.50 21.45
CA ASP A 34 33.35 -21.07 21.29
C ASP A 34 32.88 -20.78 19.85
N GLY A 35 31.57 -20.59 19.64
CA GLY A 35 31.11 -20.15 18.31
C GLY A 35 29.65 -20.36 17.93
N GLU A 36 28.86 -21.20 18.60
CA GLU A 36 27.46 -21.36 18.21
C GLU A 36 26.55 -20.37 18.95
N SER A 37 26.53 -19.15 18.41
CA SER A 37 25.44 -18.19 18.61
C SER A 37 24.10 -18.92 18.42
N ALA A 38 23.43 -19.27 19.52
CA ALA A 38 22.10 -19.87 19.50
C ALA A 38 21.19 -19.01 18.61
N SER A 39 20.74 -19.57 17.47
CA SER A 39 19.89 -18.90 16.50
C SER A 39 18.78 -18.13 17.21
N SER A 40 18.65 -16.82 16.94
CA SER A 40 17.67 -15.98 17.62
C SER A 40 16.26 -16.53 17.40
N VAL A 41 15.34 -16.33 18.36
CA VAL A 41 13.90 -16.62 18.17
C VAL A 41 13.39 -15.96 16.87
N ARG A 42 13.96 -14.80 16.51
CA ARG A 42 13.73 -14.11 15.24
C ARG A 42 14.06 -14.96 14.01
N ASP A 43 15.18 -15.68 14.02
CA ASP A 43 15.66 -16.48 12.89
C ASP A 43 14.80 -17.74 12.68
N ARG A 44 14.12 -18.19 13.74
CA ARG A 44 13.17 -19.32 13.68
C ARG A 44 11.79 -18.89 13.19
N LEU A 45 11.33 -17.69 13.57
CA LEU A 45 10.02 -17.16 13.18
C LEU A 45 10.01 -16.54 11.78
N VAL A 46 11.15 -16.02 11.32
CA VAL A 46 11.29 -15.41 9.99
C VAL A 46 12.53 -15.99 9.30
N PRO A 47 12.45 -17.23 8.77
CA PRO A 47 13.55 -17.75 7.98
C PRO A 47 13.81 -16.80 6.79
N PRO A 48 15.06 -16.40 6.54
CA PRO A 48 15.37 -15.55 5.40
C PRO A 48 14.91 -16.24 4.11
N MET A 49 14.22 -15.51 3.23
CA MET A 49 13.79 -16.05 1.94
C MET A 49 15.00 -16.65 1.21
N ARG A 50 14.89 -17.92 0.79
CA ARG A 50 15.94 -18.59 0.02
C ARG A 50 16.07 -17.92 -1.36
N GLY A 51 17.11 -17.11 -1.52
CA GLY A 51 17.43 -16.43 -2.77
C GLY A 51 18.26 -15.17 -2.52
N SER A 52 18.93 -14.65 -3.54
CA SER A 52 19.58 -13.34 -3.41
C SER A 52 18.52 -12.24 -3.32
N ALA A 53 18.69 -11.28 -2.41
CA ALA A 53 17.83 -10.09 -2.34
C ALA A 53 17.74 -9.35 -3.69
N LEU A 54 18.80 -9.41 -4.50
CA LEU A 54 18.84 -8.86 -5.86
C LEU A 54 17.77 -9.47 -6.76
N TRP A 55 17.71 -10.80 -6.89
CA TRP A 55 16.68 -11.49 -7.67
C TRP A 55 15.27 -11.28 -7.11
N GLY A 56 15.13 -11.10 -5.79
CA GLY A 56 13.87 -10.76 -5.14
C GLY A 56 13.29 -9.41 -5.57
N TRP A 57 14.14 -8.43 -5.89
CA TRP A 57 13.72 -7.13 -6.42
C TRP A 57 13.67 -7.10 -7.95
N LEU A 58 14.62 -7.75 -8.62
CA LEU A 58 14.74 -7.71 -10.07
C LEU A 58 13.52 -8.33 -10.77
N GLY A 59 13.00 -9.45 -10.26
CA GLY A 59 11.81 -10.09 -10.84
C GLY A 59 10.59 -9.17 -10.87
N PRO A 60 10.11 -8.66 -9.71
CA PRO A 60 9.00 -7.72 -9.66
C PRO A 60 9.23 -6.44 -10.47
N LEU A 61 10.45 -5.88 -10.47
CA LEU A 61 10.77 -4.69 -11.25
C LEU A 61 10.69 -4.95 -12.76
N LEU A 62 11.14 -6.12 -13.23
CA LEU A 62 11.00 -6.49 -14.65
C LEU A 62 9.54 -6.64 -15.05
N VAL A 63 8.71 -7.27 -14.19
CA VAL A 63 7.26 -7.39 -14.45
C VAL A 63 6.59 -6.03 -14.44
N ALA A 64 6.93 -5.16 -13.47
CA ALA A 64 6.42 -3.80 -13.41
C ALA A 64 6.83 -2.97 -14.64
N ALA A 65 8.09 -3.09 -15.10
CA ALA A 65 8.56 -2.43 -16.31
C ALA A 65 7.83 -2.93 -17.56
N PHE A 66 7.62 -4.24 -17.68
CA PHE A 66 6.84 -4.81 -18.78
C PHE A 66 5.39 -4.29 -18.78
N GLY A 67 4.72 -4.29 -17.62
CA GLY A 67 3.38 -3.72 -17.46
C GLY A 67 3.33 -2.23 -17.78
N ALA A 68 4.33 -1.46 -17.33
CA ALA A 68 4.45 -0.04 -17.63
C ALA A 68 4.56 0.19 -19.14
N ILE A 69 5.38 -0.57 -19.86
CA ILE A 69 5.48 -0.46 -21.33
C ILE A 69 4.09 -0.63 -21.96
N LEU A 70 3.37 -1.70 -21.60
CA LEU A 70 2.03 -1.95 -22.16
C LEU A 70 1.06 -0.83 -21.82
N ARG A 71 1.09 -0.31 -20.60
CA ARG A 71 0.12 0.68 -20.12
C ARG A 71 0.39 2.10 -20.63
N PHE A 72 1.67 2.45 -20.80
CA PHE A 72 2.05 3.75 -21.35
C PHE A 72 2.03 3.78 -22.88
N THR A 73 2.08 2.61 -23.56
CA THR A 73 1.91 2.58 -25.02
C THR A 73 0.55 3.12 -25.42
N ASN A 74 0.55 4.15 -26.28
CA ASN A 74 -0.66 4.79 -26.81
C ASN A 74 -1.60 5.40 -25.76
N LEU A 75 -1.13 5.74 -24.56
CA LEU A 75 -1.99 6.30 -23.49
C LEU A 75 -2.79 7.55 -23.93
N GLY A 76 -2.20 8.39 -24.79
CA GLY A 76 -2.86 9.57 -25.33
C GLY A 76 -3.93 9.29 -26.39
N ARG A 77 -4.08 8.05 -26.88
CA ARG A 77 -5.08 7.69 -27.90
C ARG A 77 -6.31 7.03 -27.25
N PRO A 78 -7.54 7.39 -27.67
CA PRO A 78 -7.88 8.43 -28.64
C PRO A 78 -7.67 9.86 -28.08
N ASN A 79 -7.35 10.81 -28.98
CA ASN A 79 -7.26 12.24 -28.68
C ASN A 79 -8.66 12.86 -28.60
N ALA A 80 -9.45 12.41 -27.64
CA ALA A 80 -10.80 12.87 -27.37
C ALA A 80 -11.10 12.67 -25.89
N VAL A 81 -11.97 13.52 -25.35
CA VAL A 81 -12.47 13.41 -23.97
C VAL A 81 -13.50 12.29 -23.93
N MET A 82 -13.31 11.31 -23.05
CA MET A 82 -14.20 10.14 -22.93
C MET A 82 -14.83 10.06 -21.54
N PHE A 83 -16.17 9.92 -21.50
CA PHE A 83 -16.96 9.67 -20.29
C PHE A 83 -16.58 10.60 -19.12
N ASP A 84 -16.00 9.99 -18.09
CA ASP A 84 -15.62 10.58 -16.81
C ASP A 84 -14.47 11.59 -16.94
N GLU A 85 -13.70 11.57 -18.04
CA GLU A 85 -12.67 12.57 -18.33
C GLU A 85 -13.26 13.98 -18.49
N THR A 86 -14.53 14.09 -18.86
CA THR A 86 -15.22 15.40 -19.01
C THR A 86 -15.34 16.14 -17.68
N TYR A 87 -15.34 15.41 -16.55
CA TYR A 87 -15.46 15.96 -15.21
C TYR A 87 -14.10 15.95 -14.49
N TYR A 88 -13.43 14.80 -14.42
CA TYR A 88 -12.23 14.67 -13.58
C TYR A 88 -11.02 15.45 -14.09
N ALA A 89 -10.81 15.54 -15.41
CA ALA A 89 -9.68 16.31 -15.95
C ALA A 89 -9.83 17.80 -15.63
N LYS A 90 -11.05 18.34 -15.79
CA LYS A 90 -11.34 19.76 -15.52
C LYS A 90 -11.28 20.05 -14.02
N ASP A 91 -11.96 19.25 -13.21
CA ASP A 91 -11.96 19.43 -11.76
C ASP A 91 -10.54 19.30 -11.16
N ALA A 92 -9.72 18.38 -11.66
CA ALA A 92 -8.34 18.20 -11.22
C ALA A 92 -7.47 19.43 -11.53
N TRP A 93 -7.55 19.95 -12.75
CA TRP A 93 -6.87 21.19 -13.13
C TRP A 93 -7.34 22.38 -12.30
N ALA A 94 -8.66 22.50 -12.08
CA ALA A 94 -9.22 23.57 -11.28
C ALA A 94 -8.73 23.51 -9.83
N LEU A 95 -8.75 22.31 -9.25
CA LEU A 95 -8.36 22.06 -7.87
C LEU A 95 -6.91 22.43 -7.62
N ILE A 96 -6.00 22.09 -8.53
CA ILE A 96 -4.57 22.37 -8.34
C ILE A 96 -4.22 23.83 -8.62
N ASN A 97 -4.85 24.48 -9.61
CA ASN A 97 -4.52 25.86 -9.95
C ASN A 97 -5.26 26.90 -9.11
N PHE A 98 -6.51 26.61 -8.71
CA PHE A 98 -7.37 27.55 -8.00
C PHE A 98 -7.71 27.12 -6.57
N GLY A 99 -7.32 25.92 -6.14
CA GLY A 99 -7.58 25.40 -4.79
C GLY A 99 -9.01 24.91 -4.54
N ALA A 100 -9.90 25.00 -5.55
CA ALA A 100 -11.30 24.56 -5.46
C ALA A 100 -11.81 24.14 -6.84
N GLU A 101 -12.76 23.19 -6.89
CA GLU A 101 -13.34 22.76 -8.15
C GLU A 101 -14.28 23.81 -8.74
N ARG A 102 -14.08 24.13 -10.02
CA ARG A 102 -14.83 25.16 -10.74
C ARG A 102 -15.56 24.55 -11.93
N ASN A 103 -16.79 24.98 -12.17
CA ASN A 103 -17.53 24.61 -13.37
C ASN A 103 -16.84 25.17 -14.62
N ALA A 104 -16.63 24.28 -15.57
CA ALA A 104 -16.16 24.64 -16.91
C ALA A 104 -17.33 24.98 -17.84
N LEU A 105 -17.05 25.74 -18.89
CA LEU A 105 -18.00 26.08 -19.94
C LEU A 105 -18.57 24.82 -20.61
N LYS A 106 -19.82 24.90 -21.12
CA LYS A 106 -20.49 23.76 -21.77
C LYS A 106 -19.76 23.22 -23.01
N ASP A 107 -18.94 24.04 -23.67
CA ASP A 107 -18.09 23.66 -24.80
C ASP A 107 -16.60 23.42 -24.43
N ALA A 108 -16.30 23.31 -23.12
CA ALA A 108 -14.93 23.15 -22.64
C ALA A 108 -14.18 21.96 -23.27
N ASP A 109 -14.87 20.86 -23.60
CA ASP A 109 -14.22 19.69 -24.20
C ASP A 109 -13.57 19.99 -25.56
N LYS A 110 -14.22 20.84 -26.37
CA LYS A 110 -13.67 21.25 -27.67
C LYS A 110 -12.47 22.18 -27.49
N LEU A 111 -12.57 23.10 -26.53
CA LEU A 111 -11.50 24.04 -26.19
C LEU A 111 -10.27 23.32 -25.60
N LEU A 112 -10.49 22.26 -24.81
CA LEU A 112 -9.44 21.39 -24.30
C LEU A 112 -8.69 20.65 -25.41
N MET A 113 -9.42 20.13 -26.40
CA MET A 113 -8.80 19.51 -27.57
C MET A 113 -8.00 20.52 -28.43
N GLN A 114 -8.34 21.81 -28.32
CA GLN A 114 -7.60 22.92 -28.94
C GLN A 114 -6.47 23.47 -28.05
N LYS A 115 -6.19 22.85 -26.90
CA LYS A 115 -5.20 23.29 -25.88
C LYS A 115 -5.45 24.70 -25.32
N SER A 116 -6.71 25.17 -25.31
CA SER A 116 -7.05 26.42 -24.66
C SER A 116 -7.25 26.21 -23.15
N THR A 117 -6.69 27.11 -22.34
CA THR A 117 -6.83 27.11 -20.86
C THR A 117 -7.96 28.01 -20.37
N GLU A 118 -8.63 28.74 -21.27
CA GLU A 118 -9.77 29.62 -20.98
C GLU A 118 -11.10 28.85 -21.03
N ILE A 119 -11.21 27.79 -20.25
CA ILE A 119 -12.40 26.93 -20.21
C ILE A 119 -13.31 27.24 -19.03
N TRP A 120 -12.94 28.19 -18.17
CA TRP A 120 -13.57 28.44 -16.88
C TRP A 120 -14.76 29.38 -17.01
N GLN A 121 -15.86 29.02 -16.36
CA GLN A 121 -16.99 29.93 -16.24
C GLN A 121 -16.62 31.08 -15.29
N GLN A 122 -16.69 32.31 -15.79
CA GLN A 122 -16.48 33.51 -14.98
C GLN A 122 -17.78 33.91 -14.32
N CYS A 123 -17.74 34.17 -13.01
CA CYS A 123 -18.94 34.43 -12.22
C CYS A 123 -18.72 35.59 -11.26
N ALA A 124 -19.78 36.38 -11.08
CA ALA A 124 -19.79 37.45 -10.11
C ALA A 124 -19.77 36.89 -8.66
N PRO A 125 -19.23 37.63 -7.68
CA PRO A 125 -19.16 37.18 -6.28
C PRO A 125 -20.53 36.85 -5.64
N ALA A 126 -21.63 37.34 -6.23
CA ALA A 126 -22.99 37.06 -5.77
C ALA A 126 -23.52 35.69 -6.26
N GLU A 127 -22.86 35.03 -7.21
CA GLU A 127 -23.33 33.78 -7.85
C GLU A 127 -22.28 32.66 -7.80
N ILE A 128 -21.44 32.65 -6.76
CA ILE A 128 -20.34 31.67 -6.60
C ILE A 128 -20.86 30.23 -6.62
N ASP A 129 -22.05 29.97 -6.08
CA ASP A 129 -22.66 28.64 -6.04
C ASP A 129 -22.90 28.04 -7.43
N LYS A 130 -23.16 28.88 -8.46
CA LYS A 130 -23.37 28.40 -9.84
C LYS A 130 -22.06 27.93 -10.48
N CYS A 131 -20.93 28.26 -9.86
CA CYS A 131 -19.60 28.16 -10.47
C CYS A 131 -18.70 27.19 -9.71
N ALA A 132 -19.17 26.70 -8.56
CA ALA A 132 -18.63 25.55 -7.88
C ALA A 132 -19.07 24.25 -8.59
N SER A 133 -18.13 23.35 -8.82
CA SER A 133 -18.41 22.01 -9.34
C SER A 133 -19.02 21.12 -8.25
N TYR A 134 -19.83 20.14 -8.63
CA TYR A 134 -20.44 19.20 -7.69
C TYR A 134 -19.46 18.07 -7.35
N VAL A 135 -19.07 17.98 -6.08
CA VAL A 135 -18.03 17.06 -5.60
C VAL A 135 -18.64 15.93 -4.79
N VAL A 136 -18.57 14.71 -5.32
CA VAL A 136 -19.07 13.50 -4.66
C VAL A 136 -17.98 12.53 -4.21
N HIS A 137 -16.73 12.77 -4.63
CA HIS A 137 -15.60 11.87 -4.36
C HIS A 137 -14.53 12.55 -3.51
N PRO A 138 -13.80 11.78 -2.68
CA PRO A 138 -12.61 12.27 -2.01
C PRO A 138 -11.59 12.84 -3.00
N PRO A 139 -10.83 13.88 -2.63
CA PRO A 139 -10.07 14.65 -3.60
C PRO A 139 -8.82 13.92 -4.09
N LEU A 140 -8.30 12.90 -3.39
CA LEU A 140 -7.00 12.27 -3.68
C LEU A 140 -6.81 11.91 -5.16
N GLY A 141 -7.82 11.32 -5.81
CA GLY A 141 -7.73 10.98 -7.24
C GLY A 141 -7.59 12.22 -8.13
N LYS A 142 -8.32 13.30 -7.82
CA LYS A 142 -8.23 14.58 -8.54
C LYS A 142 -6.84 15.21 -8.39
N TRP A 143 -6.24 15.13 -7.20
CA TRP A 143 -4.86 15.60 -6.99
C TRP A 143 -3.86 14.82 -7.85
N MET A 144 -3.99 13.49 -7.88
CA MET A 144 -3.09 12.65 -8.68
C MET A 144 -3.22 12.98 -10.18
N ILE A 145 -4.45 13.10 -10.69
CA ILE A 145 -4.73 13.48 -12.07
C ILE A 145 -4.12 14.84 -12.38
N GLY A 146 -4.37 15.84 -11.54
CA GLY A 146 -3.89 17.20 -11.78
C GLY A 146 -2.36 17.30 -11.74
N VAL A 147 -1.67 16.49 -10.92
CA VAL A 147 -0.20 16.39 -10.97
C VAL A 147 0.25 15.86 -12.32
N GLY A 148 -0.44 14.86 -12.87
CA GLY A 148 -0.20 14.38 -14.24
C GLY A 148 -0.40 15.49 -15.29
N GLU A 149 -1.44 16.30 -15.12
CA GLU A 149 -1.69 17.45 -16.01
C GLU A 149 -0.66 18.57 -15.84
N GLN A 150 -0.11 18.80 -14.65
CA GLN A 150 0.99 19.76 -14.45
C GLN A 150 2.28 19.31 -15.14
N LEU A 151 2.57 18.01 -15.13
CA LEU A 151 3.80 17.47 -15.71
C LEU A 151 3.75 17.37 -17.24
N PHE A 152 2.59 16.99 -17.80
CA PHE A 152 2.44 16.70 -19.24
C PHE A 152 1.45 17.61 -19.97
N GLY A 153 0.92 18.61 -19.28
CA GLY A 153 -0.11 19.53 -19.78
C GLY A 153 -1.52 18.94 -19.70
N MET A 154 -2.51 19.81 -19.88
CA MET A 154 -3.93 19.47 -19.93
C MET A 154 -4.28 18.76 -21.26
N THR A 155 -3.80 17.53 -21.39
CA THR A 155 -3.94 16.68 -22.57
C THR A 155 -4.39 15.27 -22.18
N PRO A 156 -4.94 14.46 -23.12
CA PRO A 156 -5.31 13.06 -22.88
C PRO A 156 -4.21 12.25 -22.19
N PHE A 157 -2.95 12.51 -22.54
CA PHE A 157 -1.83 11.86 -21.88
C PHE A 157 -1.67 12.29 -20.41
N GLY A 158 -1.77 13.59 -20.12
CA GLY A 158 -1.54 14.16 -18.79
C GLY A 158 -2.55 13.68 -17.74
N TRP A 159 -3.84 13.76 -18.02
CA TRP A 159 -4.84 13.30 -17.05
C TRP A 159 -4.91 11.77 -16.92
N ARG A 160 -4.54 11.02 -17.97
CA ARG A 160 -4.47 9.54 -17.90
C ARG A 160 -3.19 9.04 -17.22
N PHE A 161 -2.14 9.86 -17.15
CA PHE A 161 -0.83 9.46 -16.62
C PHE A 161 -0.92 8.86 -15.21
N ALA A 162 -1.63 9.52 -14.31
CA ALA A 162 -1.75 9.06 -12.93
C ALA A 162 -2.43 7.69 -12.81
N GLY A 163 -3.49 7.45 -13.60
CA GLY A 163 -4.16 6.16 -13.66
C GLY A 163 -3.34 5.07 -14.35
N ALA A 164 -2.40 5.44 -15.22
CA ALA A 164 -1.43 4.53 -15.82
C ALA A 164 -0.28 4.18 -14.87
N LEU A 165 0.12 5.11 -14.01
CA LEU A 165 1.24 4.94 -13.08
C LEU A 165 0.89 4.04 -11.90
N VAL A 166 -0.33 4.16 -11.36
CA VAL A 166 -0.74 3.47 -10.12
C VAL A 166 -1.37 2.09 -10.36
N GLY A 167 -1.88 1.83 -11.57
CA GLY A 167 -2.57 0.59 -11.89
C GLY A 167 -1.69 -0.43 -12.61
#